data_AF-A0A6A0HNL1-F1
#
_entry.id   AF-A0A6A0HNL1-F1
#
_cell.length_a   1.000
_cell.length_b   1.000
_cell.length_c   1.000
_cell.angle_alpha   90.00
_cell.angle_beta   90.00
_cell.angle_gamma   90.00
#
_symmetry.space_group_name_H-M   'P 1'
#
loop_
_entity.id
_entity.type
_entity.pdbx_description
1 polymer ?
#
loop_
_entity_poly.entity_id
_entity_poly.type
_entity_poly.pdbx_seq_one_letter_code
_entity_poly.pdbx_strand_id
1 'polypeptide(L)'
;MAMLVSAAVLSCADVPSTGPTPPDFRAEFRFVHAAPELGNVQLAVDGVQQGALDYAGDLAHREYPAGSREVALSSGERQFVAMSTNLRGTVVVLPALAGAPREFLRLSERRVFDAPQVAFRVANFYAPAAVDVTVTAGADTVLATSLAYKGVSNYQAVPAGSYTVEAKIAGSNTVLVSSPLSVSTSHTSMILGDASAALIKNVAD
;
A
#
# COMPACT_ATOMS: atom_id res chain seq x y z
N MET A 1 -20.80 -68.21 -34.13
CA MET A 1 -19.83 -67.10 -34.04
C MET A 1 -20.56 -65.83 -34.43
N ALA A 2 -21.17 -65.14 -33.45
CA ALA A 2 -21.94 -63.92 -33.65
C ALA A 2 -21.08 -62.74 -33.18
N MET A 3 -20.76 -61.83 -34.11
CA MET A 3 -19.91 -60.67 -33.88
C MET A 3 -20.78 -59.53 -33.35
N LEU A 4 -20.59 -59.16 -32.08
CA LEU A 4 -21.24 -58.01 -31.46
C LEU A 4 -20.54 -56.74 -31.97
N VAL A 5 -21.26 -55.90 -32.73
CA VAL A 5 -20.78 -54.57 -33.14
C VAL A 5 -21.20 -53.57 -32.08
N SER A 6 -20.26 -53.14 -31.25
CA SER A 6 -20.47 -52.05 -30.29
C SER A 6 -20.32 -50.71 -31.02
N ALA A 7 -21.43 -50.00 -31.23
CA ALA A 7 -21.45 -48.64 -31.71
C ALA A 7 -21.15 -47.67 -30.55
N ALA A 8 -19.99 -47.03 -30.56
CA ALA A 8 -19.66 -45.94 -29.65
C ALA A 8 -20.34 -44.66 -30.15
N VAL A 9 -21.42 -44.25 -29.49
CA VAL A 9 -22.04 -42.92 -29.68
C VAL A 9 -21.14 -41.88 -29.01
N LEU A 10 -20.25 -41.26 -29.79
CA LEU A 10 -19.54 -40.04 -29.43
C LEU A 10 -20.55 -38.89 -29.45
N SER A 11 -21.19 -38.61 -28.31
CA SER A 11 -21.91 -37.34 -28.13
C SER A 11 -20.89 -36.22 -27.93
N CYS A 12 -20.50 -35.55 -29.01
CA CYS A 12 -19.87 -34.24 -28.89
C CYS A 12 -20.90 -33.28 -28.29
N ALA A 13 -20.82 -33.05 -26.98
CA ALA A 13 -21.50 -31.91 -26.39
C ALA A 13 -20.88 -30.65 -27.03
N ASP A 14 -21.67 -29.93 -27.81
CA ASP A 14 -21.30 -28.64 -28.38
C ASP A 14 -21.24 -27.63 -27.23
N VAL A 15 -20.07 -27.53 -26.59
CA VAL A 15 -19.83 -26.53 -25.54
C VAL A 15 -19.63 -25.20 -26.26
N PRO A 16 -20.49 -24.20 -26.03
CA PRO A 16 -20.33 -22.89 -26.65
C PRO A 16 -18.92 -22.36 -26.36
N SER A 17 -18.14 -22.12 -27.41
CA SER A 17 -16.77 -21.60 -27.29
C SER A 17 -16.72 -20.16 -26.76
N THR A 18 -17.87 -19.54 -26.56
CA THR A 18 -18.03 -18.19 -26.04
C THR A 18 -18.99 -18.21 -24.87
N GLY A 19 -18.43 -18.31 -23.66
CA GLY A 19 -19.12 -17.94 -22.44
C GLY A 19 -19.32 -16.42 -22.36
N PRO A 20 -20.13 -15.93 -21.40
CA PRO A 20 -20.22 -14.50 -21.14
C PRO A 20 -18.82 -13.94 -20.82
N THR A 21 -18.49 -12.78 -21.37
CA THR A 21 -17.25 -12.07 -21.01
C THR A 21 -17.25 -11.85 -19.50
N PRO A 22 -16.23 -12.32 -18.77
CA PRO A 22 -16.14 -12.06 -17.33
C PRO A 22 -16.21 -10.56 -17.06
N PRO A 23 -16.85 -10.13 -15.96
CA PRO A 23 -16.86 -8.73 -15.57
C PRO A 23 -15.42 -8.20 -15.45
N ASP A 24 -15.20 -6.99 -15.94
CA ASP A 24 -13.92 -6.29 -15.78
C ASP A 24 -13.80 -5.76 -14.34
N PHE A 25 -13.33 -6.64 -13.47
CA PHE A 25 -13.13 -6.31 -12.07
C PHE A 25 -11.98 -5.31 -11.93
N ARG A 26 -12.26 -4.15 -11.33
CA ARG A 26 -11.29 -3.08 -11.08
C ARG A 26 -11.00 -2.92 -9.59
N ALA A 27 -9.77 -2.53 -9.27
CA ALA A 27 -9.28 -2.29 -7.93
C ALA A 27 -8.59 -0.92 -7.86
N GLU A 28 -8.78 -0.20 -6.77
CA GLU A 28 -8.26 1.17 -6.61
C GLU A 28 -6.98 1.17 -5.77
N PHE A 29 -5.86 1.58 -6.38
CA PHE A 29 -4.55 1.58 -5.73
C PHE A 29 -3.77 2.88 -5.97
N ARG A 30 -2.99 3.29 -4.97
CA ARG A 30 -1.93 4.30 -5.08
C ARG A 30 -0.56 3.69 -4.80
N PHE A 31 0.49 4.43 -5.14
CA PHE A 31 1.88 4.02 -4.89
C PHE A 31 2.62 5.07 -4.10
N VAL A 32 3.42 4.66 -3.10
CA VAL A 32 4.26 5.55 -2.29
C VAL A 32 5.71 5.05 -2.32
N HIS A 33 6.65 5.96 -2.48
CA HIS A 33 8.07 5.64 -2.52
C HIS A 33 8.74 5.89 -1.14
N ALA A 34 9.14 4.81 -0.46
CA ALA A 34 9.80 4.87 0.85
C ALA A 34 11.30 4.54 0.83
N ALA A 35 11.84 4.12 -0.33
CA ALA A 35 13.26 3.81 -0.52
C ALA A 35 14.13 5.01 -0.96
N PRO A 36 14.90 5.66 -0.08
CA PRO A 36 15.74 6.79 -0.48
C PRO A 36 16.84 6.41 -1.48
N GLU A 37 17.32 5.17 -1.44
CA GLU A 37 18.45 4.69 -2.24
C GLU A 37 18.14 4.48 -3.74
N LEU A 38 16.85 4.48 -4.12
CA LEU A 38 16.45 4.37 -5.52
C LEU A 38 16.45 5.71 -6.27
N GLY A 39 16.48 6.84 -5.55
CA GLY A 39 16.31 8.15 -6.15
C GLY A 39 14.95 8.29 -6.85
N ASN A 40 14.94 8.94 -8.02
CA ASN A 40 13.74 9.02 -8.87
C ASN A 40 13.59 7.74 -9.69
N VAL A 41 12.40 7.14 -9.68
CA VAL A 41 12.07 5.96 -10.49
C VAL A 41 10.78 6.17 -11.28
N GLN A 42 10.68 5.54 -12.44
CA GLN A 42 9.41 5.41 -13.17
C GLN A 42 8.71 4.14 -12.73
N LEU A 43 7.42 4.21 -12.44
CA LEU A 43 6.60 3.07 -12.07
C LEU A 43 5.76 2.59 -13.25
N ALA A 44 5.74 1.28 -13.49
CA ALA A 44 4.86 0.63 -14.44
C ALA A 44 4.04 -0.48 -13.77
N VAL A 45 2.83 -0.70 -14.27
CA VAL A 45 1.94 -1.81 -13.89
C VAL A 45 1.61 -2.60 -15.16
N ASP A 46 1.89 -3.90 -15.14
CA ASP A 46 1.75 -4.81 -16.29
C ASP A 46 2.41 -4.23 -17.58
N GLY A 47 3.59 -3.61 -17.41
CA GLY A 47 4.34 -2.97 -18.49
C GLY A 47 3.87 -1.56 -18.91
N VAL A 48 2.74 -1.08 -18.38
CA VAL A 48 2.20 0.26 -18.69
C VAL A 48 2.72 1.29 -17.68
N GLN A 49 3.36 2.35 -18.17
CA GLN A 49 3.90 3.45 -17.35
C GLN A 49 2.79 4.22 -16.62
N GLN A 50 2.98 4.47 -15.33
CA GLN A 50 2.03 5.16 -14.45
C GLN A 50 2.50 6.57 -14.09
N GLY A 51 3.81 6.78 -13.97
CA GLY A 51 4.43 8.07 -13.68
C GLY A 51 5.76 7.93 -12.93
N ALA A 52 6.39 9.07 -12.69
CA ALA A 52 7.60 9.18 -11.89
C ALA A 52 7.27 9.20 -10.39
N LEU A 53 8.16 8.62 -9.59
CA LEU A 53 8.13 8.63 -8.14
C LEU A 53 9.49 9.10 -7.63
N ASP A 54 9.53 10.28 -7.03
CA ASP A 54 10.65 10.71 -6.20
C ASP A 54 10.57 10.05 -4.81
N TYR A 55 11.67 10.06 -4.05
CA TYR A 55 11.63 9.67 -2.65
C TYR A 55 10.58 10.49 -1.86
N ALA A 56 9.75 9.79 -1.06
CA ALA A 56 8.56 10.33 -0.40
C ALA A 56 7.46 10.89 -1.32
N GLY A 57 7.62 10.71 -2.63
CA GLY A 57 6.59 10.94 -3.63
C GLY A 57 5.52 9.86 -3.59
N ASP A 58 4.36 10.20 -4.16
CA ASP A 58 3.25 9.28 -4.35
C ASP A 58 2.59 9.49 -5.71
N LEU A 59 2.04 8.41 -6.26
CA LEU A 59 1.11 8.46 -7.38
C LEU A 59 -0.29 8.30 -6.82
N ALA A 60 -1.17 9.27 -7.12
CA ALA A 60 -2.56 9.25 -6.67
C ALA A 60 -3.28 7.94 -7.06
N HIS A 61 -4.36 7.65 -6.33
CA HIS A 61 -5.16 6.45 -6.59
C HIS A 61 -5.67 6.40 -8.03
N ARG A 62 -5.62 5.21 -8.61
CA ARG A 62 -6.15 4.89 -9.94
C ARG A 62 -6.78 3.50 -9.94
N GLU A 63 -7.64 3.27 -10.91
CA GLU A 63 -8.22 1.95 -11.16
C GLU A 63 -7.29 1.08 -11.98
N TYR A 64 -7.02 -0.12 -11.47
CA TYR A 64 -6.27 -1.17 -12.15
C TYR A 64 -7.16 -2.40 -12.33
N PRO A 65 -6.95 -3.22 -13.36
CA PRO A 65 -7.53 -4.54 -13.40
C PRO A 65 -7.21 -5.32 -12.11
N ALA A 66 -8.21 -5.94 -11.48
CA ALA A 66 -8.03 -6.68 -10.25
C ALA A 66 -7.25 -8.00 -10.48
N GLY A 67 -6.71 -8.58 -9.42
CA GLY A 67 -5.88 -9.79 -9.47
C GLY A 67 -4.39 -9.52 -9.20
N SER A 68 -3.54 -10.48 -9.55
CA SER A 68 -2.08 -10.33 -9.42
C SER A 68 -1.54 -9.47 -10.55
N ARG A 69 -0.92 -8.34 -10.21
CA ARG A 69 -0.37 -7.36 -11.17
C ARG A 69 1.12 -7.20 -10.97
N GLU A 70 1.88 -7.21 -12.05
CA GLU A 70 3.31 -6.95 -11.97
C GLU A 70 3.51 -5.44 -11.80
N VAL A 71 4.14 -5.03 -10.70
CA VAL A 71 4.58 -3.66 -10.49
C VAL A 71 6.08 -3.64 -10.73
N ALA A 72 6.54 -2.78 -11.64
CA ALA A 72 7.93 -2.66 -12.04
C ALA A 72 8.43 -1.22 -11.89
N LEU A 73 9.68 -1.07 -11.49
CA LEU A 73 10.37 0.22 -11.42
C LEU A 73 11.43 0.32 -12.52
N SER A 74 11.77 1.54 -12.95
CA SER A 74 12.87 1.78 -13.89
C SER A 74 14.25 1.36 -13.37
N SER A 75 14.39 1.13 -12.06
CA SER A 75 15.57 0.54 -11.43
C SER A 75 15.75 -0.96 -11.73
N GLY A 76 14.75 -1.62 -12.32
CA GLY A 76 14.73 -3.06 -12.60
C GLY A 76 14.04 -3.91 -11.54
N GLU A 77 13.66 -3.31 -10.40
CA GLU A 77 12.91 -3.97 -9.34
C GLU A 77 11.49 -4.32 -9.79
N ARG A 78 11.01 -5.52 -9.44
CA ARG A 78 9.69 -6.01 -9.83
C ARG A 78 9.06 -6.84 -8.73
N GLN A 79 7.76 -6.68 -8.53
CA GLN A 79 6.99 -7.53 -7.62
C GLN A 79 5.55 -7.69 -8.09
N PHE A 80 4.99 -8.89 -7.92
CA PHE A 80 3.56 -9.11 -8.08
C PHE A 80 2.79 -8.59 -6.86
N VAL A 81 1.79 -7.73 -7.10
CA VAL A 81 0.90 -7.17 -6.09
C VAL A 81 -0.52 -7.68 -6.34
N ALA A 82 -1.13 -8.24 -5.30
CA ALA A 82 -2.54 -8.64 -5.33
C ALA A 82 -3.45 -7.41 -5.17
N MET A 83 -4.13 -7.02 -6.24
CA MET A 83 -5.07 -5.90 -6.27
C MET A 83 -6.52 -6.41 -6.13
N SER A 84 -7.16 -6.12 -5.00
CA SER A 84 -8.49 -6.63 -4.66
C SER A 84 -9.58 -5.58 -4.91
N THR A 85 -10.74 -5.99 -5.44
CA THR A 85 -11.88 -5.09 -5.75
C THR A 85 -12.59 -4.53 -4.52
N ASN A 86 -12.46 -5.18 -3.37
CA ASN A 86 -13.21 -4.85 -2.16
C ASN A 86 -12.54 -3.77 -1.29
N LEU A 87 -11.35 -3.29 -1.68
CA LEU A 87 -10.51 -2.42 -0.86
C LEU A 87 -9.86 -1.34 -1.73
N ARG A 88 -9.72 -0.15 -1.14
CA ARG A 88 -8.77 0.86 -1.59
C ARG A 88 -7.40 0.55 -0.96
N GLY A 89 -6.32 0.63 -1.73
CA GLY A 89 -5.00 0.19 -1.27
C GLY A 89 -3.85 1.17 -1.56
N THR A 90 -2.82 1.08 -0.74
CA THR A 90 -1.51 1.67 -1.02
C THR A 90 -0.50 0.56 -1.27
N VAL A 91 0.36 0.70 -2.27
CA VAL A 91 1.61 -0.05 -2.37
C VAL A 91 2.76 0.85 -1.97
N VAL A 92 3.56 0.44 -0.98
CA VAL A 92 4.73 1.17 -0.52
C VAL A 92 5.98 0.45 -1.01
N VAL A 93 6.83 1.14 -1.77
CA VAL A 93 8.15 0.64 -2.18
C VAL A 93 9.12 0.85 -1.03
N LEU A 94 9.47 -0.20 -0.31
CA LEU A 94 10.32 -0.14 0.89
C LEU A 94 11.81 -0.06 0.53
N PRO A 95 12.65 0.50 1.43
CA PRO A 95 14.10 0.38 1.35
C PRO A 95 14.55 -1.08 1.25
N ALA A 96 15.61 -1.33 0.50
CA ALA A 96 16.28 -2.63 0.53
C ALA A 96 16.98 -2.83 1.89
N LEU A 97 16.74 -3.97 2.54
CA LEU A 97 17.48 -4.37 3.73
C LEU A 97 18.66 -5.26 3.35
N ALA A 98 19.76 -5.16 4.09
CA ALA A 98 20.97 -5.94 3.83
C ALA A 98 20.64 -7.45 3.78
N GLY A 99 20.93 -8.08 2.64
CA GLY A 99 20.71 -9.51 2.43
C GLY A 99 19.27 -9.94 2.15
N ALA A 100 18.33 -9.01 1.95
CA ALA A 100 16.94 -9.30 1.60
C ALA A 100 16.55 -8.67 0.25
N PRO A 101 15.66 -9.33 -0.53
CA PRO A 101 15.05 -8.67 -1.70
C PRO A 101 14.21 -7.48 -1.25
N ARG A 102 14.08 -6.49 -2.13
CA ARG A 102 13.21 -5.34 -1.91
C ARG A 102 11.75 -5.79 -1.81
N GLU A 103 11.00 -5.11 -0.94
CA GLU A 103 9.59 -5.40 -0.69
C GLU A 103 8.68 -4.25 -1.13
N PHE A 104 7.62 -4.60 -1.84
CA PHE A 104 6.51 -3.74 -2.21
C PHE A 104 5.37 -4.10 -1.27
N LEU A 105 5.26 -3.36 -0.17
CA LEU A 105 4.31 -3.65 0.87
C LEU A 105 2.93 -3.13 0.48
N ARG A 106 1.95 -4.03 0.44
CA ARG A 106 0.55 -3.67 0.24
C ARG A 106 -0.11 -3.32 1.59
N LEU A 107 -0.68 -2.13 1.67
CA LEU A 107 -1.56 -1.68 2.74
C LEU A 107 -3.01 -1.68 2.28
N SER A 108 -3.91 -2.11 3.15
CA SER A 108 -5.35 -1.97 2.95
C SER A 108 -5.81 -0.72 3.68
N GLU A 109 -6.38 0.26 2.98
CA GLU A 109 -6.88 1.51 3.58
C GLU A 109 -8.27 1.31 4.17
N ARG A 110 -9.27 1.22 3.30
CA ARG A 110 -10.67 0.98 3.69
C ARG A 110 -11.35 0.06 2.70
N ARG A 111 -12.51 -0.49 3.09
CA ARG A 111 -13.40 -1.08 2.09
C ARG A 111 -14.04 0.03 1.27
N VAL A 112 -14.26 -0.24 0.00
CA VAL A 112 -14.87 0.72 -0.95
C VAL A 112 -16.26 1.15 -0.49
N PHE A 113 -16.94 0.30 0.29
CA PHE A 113 -18.30 0.54 0.82
C PHE A 113 -18.33 1.15 2.22
N ASP A 114 -17.18 1.33 2.88
CA ASP A 114 -17.14 1.95 4.20
C ASP A 114 -17.37 3.46 4.07
N ALA A 115 -18.23 4.01 4.94
CA ALA A 115 -18.47 5.45 4.98
C ALA A 115 -17.16 6.19 5.27
N PRO A 116 -16.91 7.36 4.65
CA PRO A 116 -15.74 8.18 4.97
C PRO A 116 -15.71 8.50 6.47
N GLN A 117 -14.55 8.33 7.08
CA GLN A 117 -14.30 8.72 8.46
C GLN A 117 -13.18 9.76 8.50
N VAL A 118 -13.12 10.51 9.60
CA VAL A 118 -11.97 11.34 9.94
C VAL A 118 -11.15 10.55 10.94
N ALA A 119 -10.11 9.89 10.46
CA ALA A 119 -9.31 9.00 11.29
C ALA A 119 -7.82 9.06 10.93
N PHE A 120 -6.99 8.73 11.91
CA PHE A 120 -5.56 8.59 11.73
C PHE A 120 -5.11 7.16 11.85
N ARG A 121 -4.17 6.77 11.00
CA ARG A 121 -3.29 5.64 11.29
C ARG A 121 -1.85 6.01 10.99
N VAL A 122 -0.95 5.23 11.57
CA VAL A 122 0.49 5.37 11.41
C VAL A 122 1.05 4.11 10.79
N ALA A 123 2.00 4.26 9.88
CA ALA A 123 2.81 3.16 9.36
C ALA A 123 4.30 3.47 9.59
N ASN A 124 5.03 2.52 10.16
CA ASN A 124 6.47 2.67 10.38
C ASN A 124 7.27 2.00 9.26
N PHE A 125 7.87 2.80 8.40
CA PHE A 125 8.84 2.39 7.38
C PHE A 125 10.22 3.02 7.63
N TYR A 126 10.47 3.50 8.85
CA TYR A 126 11.77 3.94 9.31
C TYR A 126 12.60 2.71 9.69
N ALA A 127 13.57 2.37 8.86
CA ALA A 127 14.35 1.16 9.05
C ALA A 127 15.57 1.41 9.96
N PRO A 128 15.98 0.43 10.79
CA PRO A 128 15.24 -0.74 11.25
C PRO A 128 14.52 -0.51 12.61
N ALA A 129 14.42 0.74 13.07
CA ALA A 129 14.00 1.04 14.44
C ALA A 129 12.48 1.02 14.64
N ALA A 130 12.05 0.63 15.84
CA ALA A 130 10.69 0.87 16.28
C ALA A 130 10.50 2.34 16.68
N VAL A 131 9.29 2.86 16.49
CA VAL A 131 8.96 4.26 16.77
C VAL A 131 7.74 4.39 17.69
N ASP A 132 7.77 5.39 18.56
CA ASP A 132 6.59 5.90 19.26
C ASP A 132 6.04 7.07 18.45
N VAL A 133 4.73 7.11 18.20
CA VAL A 133 4.11 8.16 17.39
C VAL A 133 2.95 8.80 18.13
N THR A 134 3.03 10.13 18.25
CA THR A 134 2.05 10.98 18.90
C THR A 134 1.54 12.02 17.90
N VAL A 135 0.29 12.45 18.07
CA VAL A 135 -0.23 13.67 17.44
C VAL A 135 -0.61 14.67 18.51
N THR A 136 -0.25 15.92 18.27
CA THR A 136 -0.58 17.02 19.18
C THR A 136 -1.61 17.94 18.53
N ALA A 137 -2.75 18.14 19.20
CA ALA A 137 -3.74 19.18 18.91
C ALA A 137 -4.23 19.80 20.23
N GLY A 138 -3.39 20.67 20.80
CA GLY A 138 -3.60 21.22 22.14
C GLY A 138 -3.25 20.26 23.29
N ALA A 139 -3.54 18.96 23.13
CA ALA A 139 -3.07 17.87 24.00
C ALA A 139 -2.47 16.73 23.17
N ASP A 140 -1.57 15.96 23.76
CA ASP A 140 -0.91 14.83 23.11
C ASP A 140 -1.84 13.61 23.07
N THR A 141 -2.05 13.08 21.88
CA THR A 141 -2.71 11.79 21.63
C THR A 141 -1.67 10.80 21.13
N VAL A 142 -1.49 9.69 21.84
CA VAL A 142 -0.63 8.60 21.38
C VAL A 142 -1.35 7.81 20.30
N LEU A 143 -0.80 7.79 19.08
CA LEU A 143 -1.33 7.01 17.96
C LEU A 143 -0.76 5.59 17.94
N ALA A 144 0.51 5.43 18.32
CA ALA A 144 1.19 4.15 18.39
C ALA A 144 2.33 4.18 19.41
N THR A 145 2.55 3.04 20.06
CA THR A 145 3.69 2.82 20.97
C THR A 145 4.48 1.62 20.46
N SER A 146 5.81 1.78 20.38
CA SER A 146 6.75 0.75 19.94
C SER A 146 6.34 0.09 18.62
N LEU A 147 5.90 0.90 17.65
CA LEU A 147 5.49 0.41 16.34
C LEU A 147 6.71 -0.12 15.59
N ALA A 148 6.80 -1.44 15.45
CA ALA A 148 7.91 -2.11 14.79
C ALA A 148 8.01 -1.72 13.31
N TYR A 149 9.18 -1.94 12.70
CA TYR A 149 9.38 -1.74 11.26
C TYR A 149 8.38 -2.58 10.45
N LYS A 150 7.77 -1.96 9.43
CA LYS A 150 6.61 -2.46 8.63
C LYS A 150 5.31 -2.60 9.42
N GLY A 151 5.28 -2.19 10.67
CA GLY A 151 4.07 -2.14 11.49
C GLY A 151 3.14 -1.02 11.04
N VAL A 152 1.84 -1.29 11.10
CA VAL A 152 0.78 -0.32 10.81
C VAL A 152 -0.22 -0.34 11.96
N SER A 153 -0.57 0.83 12.48
CA SER A 153 -1.56 0.95 13.55
C SER A 153 -2.97 0.76 13.00
N ASN A 154 -3.92 0.54 13.91
CA ASN A 154 -5.33 0.69 13.56
C ASN A 154 -5.65 2.17 13.30
N TYR A 155 -6.75 2.40 12.59
CA TYR A 155 -7.33 3.74 12.49
C TYR A 155 -7.91 4.15 13.84
N GLN A 156 -7.58 5.37 14.27
CA GLN A 156 -8.13 6.03 15.43
C GLN A 156 -8.93 7.25 14.97
N ALA A 157 -10.22 7.29 15.31
CA ALA A 157 -11.06 8.44 15.01
C ALA A 157 -10.55 9.68 15.74
N VAL A 158 -10.47 10.80 15.03
CA VAL A 158 -10.08 12.09 15.59
C VAL A 158 -10.99 13.20 15.06
N PRO A 159 -11.18 14.29 15.82
CA PRO A 159 -11.83 15.47 15.28
C PRO A 159 -11.08 16.04 14.07
N ALA A 160 -11.81 16.59 13.10
CA ALA A 160 -11.19 17.38 12.04
C ALA A 160 -10.45 18.58 12.65
N GLY A 161 -9.26 18.90 12.13
CA GLY A 161 -8.42 19.93 12.72
C GLY A 161 -6.99 19.90 12.21
N SER A 162 -6.14 20.74 12.80
CA SER A 162 -4.70 20.76 12.52
C SER A 162 -3.93 20.09 13.66
N TYR A 163 -3.03 19.20 13.28
CA TYR A 163 -2.22 18.38 14.16
C TYR A 163 -0.75 18.53 13.79
N THR A 164 0.13 18.28 14.76
CA THR A 164 1.52 17.95 14.48
C THR A 164 1.72 16.47 14.76
N VAL A 165 2.14 15.71 13.75
CA VAL A 165 2.54 14.31 13.92
C VAL A 165 4.00 14.32 14.35
N GLU A 166 4.32 13.65 15.45
CA GLU A 166 5.67 13.53 15.98
C GLU A 166 6.02 12.04 16.13
N ALA A 167 7.16 11.65 15.55
CA ALA A 167 7.72 10.32 15.70
C ALA A 167 9.00 10.37 16.54
N LYS A 168 9.10 9.49 17.53
CA LYS A 168 10.24 9.34 18.44
C LYS A 168 10.84 7.94 18.32
N ILE A 169 12.13 7.81 18.65
CA ILE A 169 12.72 6.49 18.87
C ILE A 169 12.01 5.83 20.05
N ALA A 170 11.52 4.60 19.86
CA ALA A 170 10.72 3.90 20.85
C ALA A 170 11.42 3.81 22.22
N GLY A 171 10.68 4.14 23.29
CA GLY A 171 11.20 4.11 24.66
C GLY A 171 12.17 5.24 25.00
N SER A 172 12.25 6.28 24.17
CA SER A 172 13.09 7.46 24.39
C SER A 172 12.31 8.76 24.17
N ASN A 173 12.90 9.88 24.59
CA ASN A 173 12.39 11.22 24.29
C ASN A 173 13.02 11.82 23.03
N THR A 174 13.81 11.06 22.27
CA THR A 174 14.49 11.54 21.07
C THR A 174 13.51 11.61 19.91
N VAL A 175 13.14 12.84 19.52
CA VAL A 175 12.32 13.10 18.33
C VAL A 175 13.15 12.80 17.08
N LEU A 176 12.62 11.92 16.22
CA LEU A 176 13.17 11.63 14.90
C LEU A 176 12.76 12.70 13.91
N VAL A 177 11.45 12.97 13.85
CA VAL A 177 10.86 13.90 12.89
C VAL A 177 9.47 14.31 13.36
N SER A 178 9.06 15.51 12.97
CA SER A 178 7.69 15.97 13.08
C SER A 178 7.19 16.59 11.76
N SER A 179 5.88 16.59 11.55
CA SER A 179 5.25 17.14 10.35
C SER A 179 3.85 17.67 10.65
N PRO A 180 3.50 18.88 10.18
CA PRO A 180 2.15 19.41 10.30
C PRO A 180 1.17 18.62 9.42
N LEU A 181 -0.07 18.51 9.88
CA LEU A 181 -1.12 17.77 9.19
C LEU A 181 -2.50 18.39 9.45
N SER A 182 -3.17 18.81 8.38
CA SER A 182 -4.57 19.22 8.45
C SER A 182 -5.48 18.07 8.04
N VAL A 183 -6.46 17.76 8.87
CA VAL A 183 -7.29 16.56 8.76
C VAL A 183 -8.72 16.96 8.49
N SER A 184 -9.22 16.55 7.35
CA SER A 184 -10.63 16.59 6.97
C SER A 184 -11.17 15.23 6.53
N THR A 185 -10.28 14.25 6.34
CA THR A 185 -10.54 12.86 5.92
C THR A 185 -9.58 11.92 6.64
N SER A 186 -9.77 10.61 6.47
CA SER A 186 -8.78 9.62 6.91
C SER A 186 -7.40 9.88 6.32
N HIS A 187 -6.36 9.69 7.13
CA HIS A 187 -4.98 9.83 6.72
C HIS A 187 -4.11 8.68 7.25
N THR A 188 -3.13 8.31 6.44
CA THR A 188 -1.99 7.49 6.84
C THR A 188 -0.76 8.37 6.96
N SER A 189 -0.19 8.47 8.16
CA SER A 189 1.14 9.06 8.38
C SER A 189 2.19 7.97 8.30
N MET A 190 3.03 8.03 7.27
CA MET A 190 4.10 7.07 7.04
C MET A 190 5.43 7.66 7.50
N ILE A 191 6.06 7.02 8.47
CA ILE A 191 7.41 7.40 8.92
C ILE A 191 8.39 6.71 7.97
N LEU A 192 9.15 7.48 7.20
CA LEU A 192 10.05 6.96 6.16
C LEU A 192 11.51 7.24 6.51
N GLY A 193 12.39 6.49 5.85
CA GLY A 193 13.83 6.74 5.84
C GLY A 193 14.61 5.89 6.83
N ASP A 194 15.74 6.43 7.27
CA ASP A 194 16.74 5.73 8.09
C ASP A 194 17.52 6.71 9.00
N ALA A 195 18.56 6.22 9.66
CA ALA A 195 19.41 7.02 10.55
C ALA A 195 20.02 8.29 9.91
N SER A 196 20.12 8.35 8.58
CA SER A 196 20.68 9.49 7.83
C SER A 196 19.62 10.52 7.44
N ALA A 197 18.37 10.10 7.25
CA ALA A 197 17.26 10.99 6.92
C ALA A 197 15.90 10.38 7.32
N ALA A 198 15.23 10.97 8.31
CA ALA A 198 13.86 10.62 8.69
C ALA A 198 12.87 11.64 8.12
N LEU A 199 11.71 11.19 7.64
CA LEU A 199 10.61 12.07 7.24
C LEU A 199 9.24 11.48 7.54
N ILE A 200 8.22 12.33 7.59
CA ILE A 200 6.82 11.90 7.66
C ILE A 200 6.12 12.26 6.35
N LYS A 201 5.62 11.23 5.66
CA LYS A 201 4.73 11.39 4.51
C LYS A 201 3.29 11.18 4.97
N ASN A 202 2.50 12.24 4.93
CA ASN A 202 1.06 12.17 5.18
C ASN A 202 0.34 11.95 3.85
N VAL A 203 -0.53 10.93 3.80
CA VAL A 203 -1.34 10.64 2.60
C VAL A 203 -2.80 10.45 2.98
N ALA A 204 -3.70 11.11 2.26
CA ALA A 204 -5.15 11.06 2.49
C ALA A 204 -5.76 9.79 1.89
N ASP A 205 -6.57 9.05 2.65
CA ASP A 205 -7.18 7.77 2.26
C ASP A 205 -8.57 7.88 1.63
#